data_AF-A0A944JG80-F1
#
_entry.id   AF-A0A944JG80-F1
#
_cell.length_a   1.000
_cell.length_b   1.000
_cell.length_c   1.000
_cell.angle_alpha   90.00
_cell.angle_beta   90.00
_cell.angle_gamma   90.00
#
_symmetry.space_group_name_H-M   'P 1'
#
loop_
_entity.id
_entity.type
_entity.pdbx_description
1 polymer ?
#
loop_
_entity_poly.entity_id
_entity_poly.type
_entity_poly.pdbx_seq_one_letter_code
_entity_poly.pdbx_strand_id
1 'polypeptide(L)'
;MELAGIEIDGRAVEIATKLMHWRHAQASTQEPVAEGDVPRWKKAPSESRAKCWVYYVRCGHLIKIGTTANLSVRFTSIRPNEVLALEPGGQQLETVRHREFRALLASGEYFHPGPALQQHILKLREQLGPPNWAGSQVPDGQNFFPVS
;
A
#
# COMPACT_ATOMS: atom_id res chain seq x y z
N MET A 1 -2.65 10.41 46.29
CA MET A 1 -3.83 10.05 45.48
C MET A 1 -3.37 10.00 44.04
N GLU A 2 -3.11 8.77 43.59
CA GLU A 2 -2.87 8.38 42.20
C GLU A 2 -4.12 8.61 41.33
N LEU A 3 -3.88 8.77 40.01
CA LEU A 3 -4.29 7.86 38.92
C LEU A 3 -3.64 8.44 37.64
N ALA A 4 -2.47 7.96 37.23
CA ALA A 4 -2.22 6.75 36.43
C ALA A 4 -1.93 7.17 34.98
N GLY A 5 -0.65 7.02 34.62
CA GLY A 5 -0.13 7.29 33.29
C GLY A 5 -0.82 6.43 32.24
N ILE A 6 -1.00 7.01 31.06
CA ILE A 6 -1.45 6.26 29.89
C ILE A 6 -0.23 5.48 29.40
N GLU A 7 0.02 4.33 30.02
CA GLU A 7 0.80 3.26 29.42
C GLU A 7 0.03 2.80 28.19
N ILE A 8 0.57 3.08 27.01
CA ILE A 8 0.06 2.51 25.76
C ILE A 8 0.47 1.04 25.75
N ASP A 9 -0.36 0.22 26.38
CA ASP A 9 -0.28 -1.23 26.49
C ASP A 9 -0.05 -1.86 25.10
N GLY A 10 0.92 -2.76 25.02
CA GLY A 10 1.40 -3.44 23.81
C GLY A 10 0.37 -4.30 23.06
N ARG A 11 -0.92 -4.23 23.40
CA ARG A 11 -2.03 -4.91 22.74
C ARG A 11 -2.59 -4.22 21.49
N ALA A 12 -2.15 -3.01 21.15
CA ALA A 12 -2.54 -2.34 19.91
C ALA A 12 -1.97 -3.03 18.63
N VAL A 13 -0.86 -3.77 18.78
CA VAL A 13 -0.19 -4.47 17.68
C VAL A 13 -0.91 -5.78 17.28
N GLU A 14 -1.67 -6.38 18.21
CA GLU A 14 -2.42 -7.62 17.96
C GLU A 14 -3.70 -7.40 17.14
N ILE A 15 -4.36 -6.25 17.27
CA ILE A 15 -5.62 -5.96 16.52
C ILE A 15 -5.33 -5.77 15.03
N ALA A 16 -4.18 -5.19 14.68
CA ALA A 16 -3.77 -4.99 13.28
C ALA A 16 -3.41 -6.31 12.58
N THR A 17 -2.90 -7.29 13.32
CA THR A 17 -2.47 -8.58 12.77
C THR A 17 -3.64 -9.57 12.61
N LYS A 18 -4.77 -9.33 13.30
CA LYS A 18 -5.95 -10.22 13.29
C LYS A 18 -7.07 -9.85 12.32
N LEU A 19 -7.07 -8.66 11.70
CA LEU A 19 -8.12 -8.31 10.73
C LEU A 19 -7.87 -8.80 9.29
N MET A 20 -6.70 -9.38 8.99
CA MET A 20 -6.33 -9.71 7.61
C MET A 20 -6.50 -11.19 7.22
N HIS A 21 -6.94 -12.05 8.16
CA HIS A 21 -7.23 -13.47 7.88
C HIS A 21 -8.71 -13.80 7.65
N TRP A 22 -9.63 -12.83 7.58
CA TRP A 22 -11.05 -13.13 7.36
C TRP A 22 -11.71 -12.19 6.35
N ARG A 23 -11.30 -12.31 5.08
CA ARG A 23 -12.17 -12.09 3.91
C ARG A 23 -11.61 -12.61 2.58
N HIS A 24 -10.79 -13.66 2.65
CA HIS A 24 -10.50 -14.51 1.50
C HIS A 24 -11.61 -15.57 1.36
N ALA A 25 -12.87 -15.14 1.28
CA ALA A 25 -14.02 -15.98 0.98
C ALA A 25 -15.19 -15.12 0.46
N GLN A 26 -15.47 -15.31 -0.83
CA GLN A 26 -16.73 -15.09 -1.53
C GLN A 26 -17.23 -13.65 -1.77
N ALA A 27 -17.11 -13.23 -3.04
CA ALA A 27 -18.26 -12.77 -3.83
C ALA A 27 -17.93 -12.86 -5.34
N SER A 28 -17.69 -14.08 -5.82
CA SER A 28 -18.07 -14.44 -7.19
C SER A 28 -19.52 -14.90 -7.13
N THR A 29 -20.45 -13.95 -7.13
CA THR A 29 -21.87 -14.23 -7.40
C THR A 29 -22.48 -13.00 -8.05
N GLN A 30 -22.70 -13.07 -9.36
CA GLN A 30 -23.72 -12.28 -10.03
C GLN A 30 -24.60 -13.25 -10.82
N GLU A 31 -25.88 -13.27 -10.47
CA GLU A 31 -27.01 -13.90 -11.18
C GLU A 31 -27.65 -12.87 -12.15
N PRO A 32 -28.46 -13.29 -13.14
CA PRO A 32 -28.45 -12.74 -14.49
C PRO A 32 -29.40 -11.55 -14.72
N VAL A 33 -29.04 -10.66 -15.65
CA VAL A 33 -29.95 -9.66 -16.23
C VAL A 33 -30.16 -9.94 -17.71
N ALA A 34 -31.43 -9.92 -18.11
CA ALA A 34 -31.96 -10.36 -19.38
C ALA A 34 -31.53 -9.52 -20.59
N GLU A 35 -31.65 -10.18 -21.73
CA GLU A 35 -31.09 -9.94 -23.05
C GLU A 35 -31.69 -8.75 -23.79
N GLY A 36 -30.81 -8.03 -24.50
CA GLY A 36 -31.11 -6.93 -25.42
C GLY A 36 -29.94 -6.66 -26.36
N ASP A 37 -29.36 -7.74 -26.89
CA ASP A 37 -28.66 -7.91 -28.18
C ASP A 37 -27.64 -6.89 -28.71
N VAL A 38 -26.41 -6.94 -28.17
CA VAL A 38 -25.19 -7.25 -28.95
C VAL A 38 -24.20 -7.93 -28.00
N PRO A 39 -23.65 -9.11 -28.30
CA PRO A 39 -22.77 -9.76 -27.35
C PRO A 39 -21.45 -8.98 -27.24
N ARG A 40 -21.12 -8.60 -26.02
CA ARG A 40 -20.01 -7.71 -25.61
C ARG A 40 -18.61 -8.30 -25.88
N TRP A 41 -18.50 -9.55 -26.32
CA TRP A 41 -17.26 -10.28 -26.62
C TRP A 41 -16.51 -9.82 -27.88
N LYS A 42 -17.03 -8.83 -28.64
CA LYS A 42 -16.31 -8.16 -29.74
C LYS A 42 -15.79 -6.75 -29.41
N LYS A 43 -15.47 -6.48 -28.15
CA LYS A 43 -14.27 -5.66 -27.88
C LYS A 43 -13.17 -6.64 -27.53
N ALA A 44 -12.22 -6.78 -28.45
CA ALA A 44 -11.00 -7.54 -28.24
C ALA A 44 -10.47 -7.29 -26.82
N PRO A 45 -9.94 -8.30 -26.11
CA PRO A 45 -9.29 -8.04 -24.84
C PRO A 45 -8.16 -7.06 -25.14
N SER A 46 -8.32 -5.79 -24.76
CA SER A 46 -7.21 -4.87 -24.82
C SER A 46 -6.13 -5.50 -23.94
N GLU A 47 -4.94 -5.62 -24.50
CA GLU A 47 -3.74 -6.25 -23.95
C GLU A 47 -3.23 -5.66 -22.62
N SER A 48 -4.08 -4.91 -21.92
CA SER A 48 -3.88 -4.46 -20.55
C SER A 48 -3.94 -5.68 -19.61
N ARG A 49 -2.81 -6.39 -19.49
CA ARG A 49 -2.47 -7.08 -18.24
C ARG A 49 -2.79 -6.10 -17.11
N ALA A 50 -3.69 -6.47 -16.20
CA ALA A 50 -4.12 -5.56 -15.14
C ALA A 50 -2.89 -4.91 -14.50
N LYS A 51 -2.78 -3.58 -14.61
CA LYS A 51 -1.59 -2.85 -14.19
C LYS A 51 -1.47 -2.94 -12.67
N CYS A 52 -0.53 -3.75 -12.19
CA CYS A 52 -0.21 -3.84 -10.78
C CYS A 52 0.90 -2.84 -10.41
N TRP A 53 0.85 -2.40 -9.17
CA TRP A 53 1.83 -1.50 -8.57
C TRP A 53 2.38 -2.09 -7.27
N VAL A 54 3.67 -1.90 -7.05
CA VAL A 54 4.30 -1.93 -5.73
C VAL A 54 4.25 -0.49 -5.18
N TYR A 55 3.72 -0.31 -3.98
CA TYR A 55 3.66 0.98 -3.30
C TYR A 55 4.61 1.03 -2.11
N TYR A 56 5.12 2.23 -1.86
CA TYR A 56 5.90 2.59 -0.68
C TYR A 56 5.15 3.70 0.03
N VAL A 57 4.68 3.44 1.25
CA VAL A 57 3.90 4.41 2.02
C VAL A 57 4.42 4.56 3.43
N ARG A 58 4.36 5.77 3.97
CA ARG A 58 4.70 6.04 5.37
C ARG A 58 3.48 5.81 6.26
N CYS A 59 3.68 5.05 7.32
CA CYS A 59 2.73 4.85 8.40
C CYS A 59 3.44 5.14 9.73
N GLY A 60 3.20 6.31 10.30
CA GLY A 60 3.97 6.85 11.42
C GLY A 60 5.46 6.97 11.06
N HIS A 61 6.30 6.24 11.80
CA HIS A 61 7.76 6.22 11.59
C HIS A 61 8.27 5.08 10.72
N LEU A 62 7.37 4.24 10.20
CA LEU A 62 7.72 3.07 9.38
C LEU A 62 7.27 3.27 7.94
N ILE A 63 7.92 2.53 7.04
CA ILE A 63 7.56 2.46 5.63
C ILE A 63 6.94 1.09 5.36
N LYS A 64 5.74 1.06 4.81
CA LYS A 64 5.09 -0.15 4.31
C LYS A 64 5.40 -0.33 2.83
N ILE A 65 5.82 -1.54 2.46
CA ILE A 65 5.99 -1.97 1.07
C ILE A 65 4.91 -3.01 0.77
N GLY A 66 4.06 -2.78 -0.22
CA GLY A 66 3.06 -3.78 -0.62
C GLY A 66 2.61 -3.64 -2.06
N THR A 67 1.71 -4.53 -2.51
CA THR A 67 1.17 -4.47 -3.89
C THR A 67 -0.33 -4.27 -3.97
N THR A 68 -0.77 -3.70 -5.09
CA THR A 68 -2.20 -3.60 -5.45
C THR A 68 -2.38 -3.39 -6.95
N ALA A 69 -3.51 -3.86 -7.48
CA ALA A 69 -4.01 -3.46 -8.80
C ALA A 69 -4.92 -2.21 -8.73
N ASN A 70 -5.33 -1.80 -7.51
CA ASN A 70 -6.19 -0.64 -7.28
C ASN A 70 -5.64 0.21 -6.13
N LEU A 71 -4.96 1.31 -6.46
CA LEU A 71 -4.32 2.21 -5.50
C LEU A 71 -5.36 2.95 -4.65
N SER A 72 -6.44 3.45 -5.25
CA SER A 72 -7.47 4.24 -4.57
C SER A 72 -8.15 3.46 -3.45
N VAL A 73 -8.58 2.22 -3.72
CA VAL A 73 -9.19 1.35 -2.70
C VAL A 73 -8.19 1.01 -1.60
N ARG A 74 -6.96 0.69 -1.98
CA ARG A 74 -5.92 0.28 -1.02
C ARG A 74 -5.54 1.42 -0.08
N PHE A 75 -5.32 2.62 -0.59
CA PHE A 75 -4.92 3.77 0.22
C PHE A 75 -6.06 4.29 1.10
N THR A 76 -7.31 4.17 0.68
CA THR A 76 -8.47 4.44 1.55
C THR A 76 -8.50 3.51 2.76
N SER A 77 -8.07 2.25 2.59
CA SER A 77 -8.01 1.26 3.67
C SER A 77 -6.78 1.42 4.57
N ILE A 78 -5.60 1.71 4.00
CA ILE A 78 -4.35 1.87 4.78
C ILE A 78 -4.30 3.22 5.50
N ARG A 79 -4.85 4.28 4.88
CA ARG A 79 -4.76 5.69 5.30
C ARG A 79 -3.32 6.11 5.64
N PRO A 80 -2.41 6.04 4.65
CA PRO A 80 -1.02 6.37 4.89
C PRO A 80 -0.84 7.85 5.25
N ASN A 81 0.18 8.13 6.06
CA ASN A 81 0.63 9.50 6.28
C ASN A 81 1.27 10.08 5.02
N GLU A 82 1.90 9.27 4.17
CA GLU A 82 2.53 9.77 2.95
C GLU A 82 2.63 8.66 1.92
N VAL A 83 2.31 8.95 0.66
CA VAL A 83 2.67 8.08 -0.46
C VAL A 83 4.04 8.51 -0.96
N LEU A 84 5.03 7.62 -0.80
CA LEU A 84 6.43 7.95 -1.02
C LEU A 84 6.85 7.69 -2.47
N ALA A 85 6.46 6.54 -3.02
CA ALA A 85 6.72 6.13 -4.41
C ALA A 85 5.76 5.03 -4.88
N LEU A 86 5.63 4.91 -6.20
CA LEU A 86 4.89 3.86 -6.90
C LEU A 86 5.79 3.23 -7.98
N GLU A 87 5.94 1.92 -7.95
CA GLU A 87 6.78 1.16 -8.87
C GLU A 87 5.91 0.17 -9.66
N PRO A 88 5.93 0.18 -11.01
CA PRO A 88 5.19 -0.80 -11.80
C PRO A 88 5.64 -2.22 -11.50
N GLY A 89 4.72 -3.08 -11.07
CA GLY A 89 5.06 -4.45 -10.68
C GLY A 89 4.00 -5.12 -9.81
N GLY A 90 4.07 -6.44 -9.74
CA GLY A 90 3.18 -7.26 -8.93
C GLY A 90 3.89 -7.90 -7.74
N GLN A 91 3.25 -8.92 -7.16
CA GLN A 91 3.71 -9.65 -5.99
C GLN A 91 5.15 -10.17 -6.09
N GLN A 92 5.62 -10.55 -7.28
CA GLN A 92 7.01 -10.99 -7.49
C GLN A 92 8.00 -9.86 -7.16
N LEU A 93 7.72 -8.64 -7.63
CA LEU A 93 8.58 -7.48 -7.38
C LEU A 93 8.54 -7.08 -5.90
N GLU A 94 7.35 -7.10 -5.28
CA GLU A 94 7.22 -6.90 -3.84
C GLU A 94 8.07 -7.89 -3.04
N THR A 95 8.03 -9.17 -3.39
CA THR A 95 8.84 -10.20 -2.73
C THR A 95 10.33 -9.89 -2.87
N VAL A 96 10.76 -9.43 -4.04
CA VAL A 96 12.15 -8.98 -4.27
C VAL A 96 12.49 -7.80 -3.36
N ARG A 97 11.62 -6.78 -3.27
CA ARG A 97 11.84 -5.60 -2.41
C ARG A 97 11.87 -5.95 -0.93
N HIS A 98 11.00 -6.86 -0.48
CA HIS A 98 11.02 -7.35 0.90
C HIS A 98 12.32 -8.08 1.24
N ARG A 99 12.86 -8.87 0.29
CA ARG A 99 14.15 -9.55 0.44
C ARG A 99 15.31 -8.55 0.44
N GLU A 100 15.30 -7.59 -0.48
CA GLU A 100 16.32 -6.55 -0.59
C GLU A 100 16.43 -5.71 0.69
N PHE A 101 15.30 -5.28 1.25
CA PHE A 101 15.27 -4.47 2.47
C PHE A 101 15.09 -5.28 3.75
N ARG A 102 15.36 -6.60 3.71
CA ARG A 102 15.12 -7.50 4.85
C ARG A 102 15.84 -7.06 6.13
N ALA A 103 17.02 -6.44 5.99
CA ALA A 103 17.80 -5.89 7.09
C ALA A 103 17.10 -4.72 7.83
N LEU A 104 16.13 -4.07 7.18
CA LEU A 104 15.34 -2.97 7.74
C LEU A 104 13.96 -3.43 8.25
N LEU A 105 13.63 -4.73 8.16
CA LEU A 105 12.30 -5.21 8.51
C LEU A 105 12.02 -5.01 10.00
N ALA A 106 10.97 -4.24 10.30
CA ALA A 106 10.46 -4.08 11.65
C ALA A 106 9.48 -5.22 11.98
N SER A 107 8.44 -5.41 11.16
CA SER A 107 7.47 -6.50 11.29
C SER A 107 6.59 -6.60 10.04
N GLY A 108 6.28 -7.83 9.61
CA GLY A 108 5.38 -8.09 8.48
C GLY A 108 5.85 -7.43 7.18
N GLU A 109 5.16 -6.36 6.77
CA GLU A 109 5.44 -5.58 5.56
C GLU A 109 5.98 -4.16 5.88
N TYR A 110 6.35 -3.92 7.14
CA TYR A 110 6.81 -2.62 7.64
C TYR A 110 8.33 -2.62 7.89
N PHE A 111 8.98 -1.56 7.42
CA PHE A 111 10.43 -1.39 7.40
C PHE A 111 10.81 -0.07 8.06
N HIS A 112 11.95 -0.06 8.75
CA HIS A 112 12.57 1.17 9.23
C HIS A 112 13.05 2.01 8.03
N PRO A 113 12.97 3.36 8.11
CA PRO A 113 13.40 4.25 7.03
C PRO A 113 14.93 4.36 6.99
N GLY A 114 15.63 3.26 6.75
CA GLY A 114 17.08 3.23 6.63
C GLY A 114 17.58 3.90 5.34
N PRO A 115 18.86 4.31 5.27
CA PRO A 115 19.41 5.01 4.11
C PRO A 115 19.20 4.30 2.78
N ALA A 116 19.35 2.97 2.75
CA ALA A 116 19.17 2.17 1.52
C ALA A 116 17.74 2.25 0.96
N LEU A 117 16.73 2.16 1.82
CA LEU A 117 15.32 2.25 1.41
C LEU A 117 14.96 3.67 0.97
N GLN A 118 15.45 4.69 1.68
CA GLN A 118 15.22 6.08 1.29
C GLN A 118 15.87 6.42 -0.06
N GLN A 119 17.10 5.96 -0.29
CA GLN A 119 17.80 6.12 -1.57
C GLN A 119 17.07 5.41 -2.71
N HIS A 120 16.52 4.22 -2.47
CA HIS A 120 15.71 3.51 -3.46
C HIS A 120 14.44 4.30 -3.83
N ILE A 121 13.72 4.81 -2.83
CA ILE A 121 12.52 5.64 -3.05
C ILE A 121 12.87 6.90 -3.84
N LEU A 122 13.98 7.57 -3.53
CA LEU A 122 14.46 8.73 -4.28
C LEU A 122 14.73 8.39 -5.76
N LYS A 123 15.42 7.27 -6.02
CA LYS A 123 15.67 6.80 -7.40
C LYS A 123 14.36 6.53 -8.15
N LEU A 124 13.37 5.92 -7.49
CA LEU A 124 12.05 5.73 -8.11
C LEU A 124 11.39 7.06 -8.46
N ARG A 125 11.44 8.06 -7.58
CA ARG A 125 10.87 9.39 -7.83
C ARG A 125 11.59 10.11 -8.96
N GLU A 126 12.90 9.95 -9.08
CA GLU A 126 13.69 10.50 -10.18
C GLU A 126 13.32 9.85 -11.52
N GLN A 127 13.13 8.52 -11.54
CA GLN A 127 12.86 7.76 -12.77
C GLN A 127 11.40 7.84 -13.23
N LEU A 128 10.45 7.85 -12.29
CA LEU A 128 9.01 7.69 -12.55
C LEU A 128 8.21 8.94 -12.21
N GLY A 129 8.85 9.95 -11.61
CA GLY A 129 8.20 11.11 -11.02
C GLY A 129 7.69 10.86 -9.60
N PRO A 130 7.42 11.93 -8.83
CA PRO A 130 6.73 11.80 -7.56
C PRO A 130 5.29 11.27 -7.80
N PRO A 131 4.73 10.50 -6.85
CA PRO A 131 3.34 10.07 -6.97
C PRO A 131 2.41 11.30 -7.01
N ASN A 132 1.47 11.31 -7.95
CA ASN A 132 0.44 12.34 -8.08
C ASN A 132 -0.66 12.17 -7.01
N TRP A 133 -0.26 12.26 -5.75
CA TRP A 133 -1.11 12.04 -4.59
C TRP A 133 -1.35 13.36 -3.86
N ALA A 134 -2.63 13.70 -3.67
CA ALA A 134 -3.07 14.94 -3.05
C ALA A 134 -3.03 14.85 -1.52
N GLY A 135 -1.82 14.78 -0.97
CA GLY A 135 -1.56 15.06 0.44
C GLY A 135 -2.02 14.00 1.44
N SER A 136 -1.22 13.86 2.49
CA SER A 136 -1.52 13.07 3.68
C SER A 136 -2.96 13.21 4.13
N GLN A 137 -3.68 12.08 4.29
CA GLN A 137 -4.96 12.10 5.00
C GLN A 137 -4.77 12.27 6.52
N VAL A 138 -3.51 12.22 7.00
CA VAL A 138 -3.14 12.34 8.42
C VAL A 138 -1.89 13.23 8.57
N PRO A 139 -2.04 14.56 8.58
CA PRO A 139 -0.92 15.47 8.79
C PRO A 139 -0.40 15.31 10.22
N ASP A 140 0.78 14.74 10.38
CA ASP A 140 1.52 14.69 11.66
C ASP A 140 2.62 15.76 11.72
N GLY A 141 2.62 16.70 10.77
CA GLY A 141 3.65 17.73 10.63
C GLY A 141 4.98 17.21 10.06
N GLN A 142 5.06 15.93 9.68
CA GLN A 142 6.27 15.33 9.09
C GLN A 142 6.03 14.98 7.63
N ASN A 143 6.88 15.47 6.74
CA ASN A 143 6.92 15.03 5.34
C ASN A 143 8.32 14.51 5.05
N PHE A 144 8.44 13.23 4.71
CA PHE A 144 9.74 12.68 4.31
C PHE A 144 10.16 13.25 2.95
N PHE A 145 9.20 13.56 2.08
CA PHE A 145 9.43 14.23 0.82
C PHE A 145 8.40 15.36 0.63
N PRO A 146 8.67 16.57 1.16
CA PRO A 146 7.76 17.70 0.96
C PRO A 146 7.53 17.95 -0.54
N VAL A 147 6.29 18.22 -0.91
CA VAL A 147 5.95 18.72 -2.25
C VAL A 147 6.44 20.17 -2.35
N SER A 148 7.30 20.44 -3.34
CA SER A 148 7.74 21.80 -3.68
C SER A 148 6.67 22.58 -4.42
#